data_AF-A0A371DZ70-F1
#
_entry.id   AF-A0A371DZ70-F1
#
_cell.length_a   1.000
_cell.length_b   1.000
_cell.length_c   1.000
_cell.angle_alpha   90.00
_cell.angle_beta   90.00
_cell.angle_gamma   90.00
#
_symmetry.space_group_name_H-M   'P 1'
#
loop_
_entity.id
_entity.type
_entity.pdbx_description
1 polymer ?
#
loop_
_entity_poly.entity_id
_entity_poly.type
_entity_poly.pdbx_seq_one_letter_code
_entity_poly.pdbx_strand_id
1 'polypeptide(L)'
;MMMELHSNGKTIDDIVQVLQRIPIHPRIIPAIKAAHALGCDLRIVSDANTFFIETILKHLGIWECFSEINTNPGYVNEEGRLRILPYHDFNKSSHGCYLCPPNMCKTIIVMAGIVLIFDFDDTIINCDSDLWVVDELGFTHSFNRLISTMPLNNIMERMMMELHSHGKTIEDIVQVLQRIPIHPRIIPAIKAAHALGCDLRIVSDANTFFIETILKHLGIWECFSEINTNPGCVNEEGRLRIFPYHDLNKAPHGCDLCPSNMCKGLIMERIQNSISPGENKKFIYVGDGGGDYCPSLKLKEGDIVMPRKNFPVWNLISKERFRIKAQIHEWNDGEELEQVLMHLINTNLFPGNFPNHFTSSASPTITPPYL
;
A
#
# COMPACT_ATOMS: atom_id res chain seq x y z
N MET A 1 14.35 -6.43 37.12
CA MET A 1 13.46 -7.60 36.99
C MET A 1 14.17 -8.96 36.85
N MET A 2 14.71 -9.41 35.70
CA MET A 2 15.30 -10.78 35.63
C MET A 2 16.57 -10.95 36.49
N MET A 3 17.41 -9.91 36.58
CA MET A 3 18.56 -9.90 37.51
C MET A 3 18.11 -9.92 38.99
N GLU A 4 16.91 -9.41 39.26
CA GLU A 4 16.32 -9.23 40.59
C GLU A 4 15.63 -10.51 41.08
N LEU A 5 15.01 -11.27 40.18
CA LEU A 5 14.51 -12.62 40.45
C LEU A 5 15.67 -13.55 40.86
N HIS A 6 16.78 -13.47 40.14
CA HIS A 6 17.95 -14.29 40.40
C HIS A 6 18.66 -13.89 41.71
N SER A 7 18.75 -12.59 42.02
CA SER A 7 19.27 -12.13 43.33
C SER A 7 18.37 -12.55 44.50
N ASN A 8 17.09 -12.85 44.24
CA ASN A 8 16.15 -13.41 45.21
C ASN A 8 16.13 -14.95 45.22
N GLY A 9 17.12 -15.60 44.60
CA GLY A 9 17.28 -17.06 44.63
C GLY A 9 16.31 -17.85 43.75
N LYS A 10 15.60 -17.19 42.83
CA LYS A 10 14.70 -17.87 41.87
C LYS A 10 15.49 -18.45 40.71
N THR A 11 15.18 -19.70 40.36
CA THR A 11 15.83 -20.44 39.28
C THR A 11 15.04 -20.34 37.96
N ILE A 12 15.62 -20.83 36.88
CA ILE A 12 14.90 -20.99 35.60
C ILE A 12 13.74 -21.99 35.75
N ASP A 13 13.91 -23.04 36.55
CA ASP A 13 12.86 -24.03 36.78
C ASP A 13 11.64 -23.41 37.47
N ASP A 14 11.84 -22.45 38.38
CA ASP A 14 10.74 -21.68 38.98
C ASP A 14 9.96 -20.91 37.91
N ILE A 15 10.67 -20.31 36.94
CA ILE A 15 10.06 -19.58 35.82
C ILE A 15 9.28 -20.56 34.92
N VAL A 16 9.86 -21.71 34.59
CA VAL A 16 9.20 -22.76 33.79
C VAL A 16 7.89 -23.21 34.46
N GLN A 17 7.92 -23.47 35.77
CA GLN A 17 6.71 -23.86 36.52
C GLN A 17 5.61 -22.80 36.47
N VAL A 18 5.97 -21.51 36.51
CA VAL A 18 5.01 -20.42 36.37
C VAL A 18 4.43 -20.37 34.97
N LEU A 19 5.27 -20.47 33.94
CA LEU A 19 4.83 -20.44 32.53
C LEU A 19 3.88 -21.60 32.20
N GLN A 20 4.14 -22.78 32.74
CA GLN A 20 3.28 -23.96 32.56
C GLN A 20 1.90 -23.81 33.22
N ARG A 21 1.74 -22.88 34.17
CA ARG A 21 0.47 -22.60 34.86
C ARG A 21 -0.30 -21.42 34.27
N ILE A 22 0.16 -20.86 33.15
CA ILE A 22 -0.51 -19.73 32.51
C ILE A 22 -1.96 -20.13 32.15
N PRO A 23 -2.96 -19.33 32.59
CA PRO A 23 -4.35 -19.62 32.27
C PRO A 23 -4.58 -19.41 30.77
N ILE A 24 -5.15 -20.42 30.12
CA ILE A 24 -5.51 -20.35 28.69
C ILE A 24 -6.99 -20.67 28.56
N HIS A 25 -7.66 -19.88 27.72
CA HIS A 25 -9.07 -20.07 27.47
C HIS A 25 -9.31 -21.48 26.88
N PRO A 26 -10.22 -22.30 27.45
CA PRO A 26 -10.36 -23.73 27.10
C PRO A 26 -10.62 -24.01 25.61
N ARG A 27 -11.17 -23.04 24.87
CA ARG A 27 -11.45 -23.17 23.43
C ARG A 27 -10.24 -22.92 22.52
N ILE A 28 -9.16 -22.32 23.01
CA ILE A 28 -8.03 -21.92 22.15
C ILE A 28 -7.27 -23.15 21.65
N ILE A 29 -6.92 -24.10 22.53
CA ILE A 29 -6.14 -25.29 22.15
C ILE A 29 -6.90 -26.15 21.11
N PRO A 30 -8.19 -26.49 21.30
CA PRO A 30 -8.96 -27.19 20.27
C PRO A 30 -9.04 -26.42 18.94
N ALA A 31 -9.21 -25.09 18.97
CA ALA A 31 -9.29 -24.27 17.77
C ALA A 31 -7.97 -24.28 16.98
N ILE A 32 -6.83 -24.13 17.66
CA ILE A 32 -5.49 -24.20 17.04
C ILE A 32 -5.28 -25.57 16.39
N LYS A 33 -5.57 -26.65 17.11
CA LYS A 33 -5.41 -28.02 16.58
C LYS A 33 -6.32 -28.28 15.39
N ALA A 34 -7.56 -27.79 15.42
CA ALA A 34 -8.49 -27.91 14.30
C ALA A 34 -8.00 -27.13 13.07
N ALA A 35 -7.55 -25.89 13.23
CA ALA A 35 -7.00 -25.10 12.13
C ALA A 35 -5.75 -25.74 11.52
N HIS A 36 -4.85 -26.26 12.36
CA HIS A 36 -3.67 -27.00 11.90
C HIS A 36 -4.06 -28.27 11.12
N ALA A 37 -5.05 -29.03 11.60
CA ALA A 37 -5.55 -30.22 10.90
C ALA A 37 -6.24 -29.90 9.56
N LEU A 38 -6.76 -28.68 9.40
CA LEU A 38 -7.30 -28.17 8.13
C LEU A 38 -6.22 -27.66 7.17
N GLY A 39 -4.94 -27.73 7.55
CA GLY A 39 -3.82 -27.27 6.74
C GLY A 39 -3.60 -25.75 6.79
N CYS A 40 -4.17 -25.05 7.77
CA CYS A 40 -3.89 -23.62 7.95
C CYS A 40 -2.42 -23.40 8.34
N ASP A 41 -1.78 -22.42 7.70
CA ASP A 41 -0.46 -21.94 8.10
C ASP A 41 -0.60 -21.06 9.36
N LEU A 42 -0.22 -21.60 10.51
CA LEU A 42 -0.33 -20.91 11.79
C LEU A 42 1.03 -20.31 12.17
N ARG A 43 1.06 -19.00 12.44
CA ARG A 43 2.26 -18.28 12.86
C ARG A 43 1.98 -17.45 14.11
N ILE A 44 3.01 -17.24 14.93
CA ILE A 44 2.94 -16.35 16.09
C ILE A 44 3.78 -15.10 15.83
N VAL A 45 3.20 -13.94 16.13
CA VAL A 45 3.92 -12.66 16.16
C VAL A 45 3.67 -12.02 17.51
N SER A 46 4.70 -12.00 18.37
CA SER A 46 4.56 -11.64 19.78
C SER A 46 5.77 -10.90 20.31
N ASP A 47 5.51 -9.82 21.02
CA ASP A 47 6.48 -8.99 21.74
C ASP A 47 7.02 -9.64 23.03
N ALA A 48 6.67 -10.90 23.30
CA ALA A 48 7.25 -11.72 24.35
C ALA A 48 8.70 -12.15 24.01
N ASN A 49 9.08 -13.41 24.25
CA ASN A 49 10.38 -13.95 23.87
C ASN A 49 10.29 -15.46 23.54
N THR A 50 11.28 -15.98 22.82
CA THR A 50 11.27 -17.40 22.37
C THR A 50 11.22 -18.36 23.53
N PHE A 51 11.98 -18.13 24.61
CA PHE A 51 11.98 -19.01 25.78
C PHE A 51 10.58 -19.15 26.42
N PHE A 52 9.84 -18.04 26.54
CA PHE A 52 8.49 -18.06 27.12
C PHE A 52 7.52 -18.79 26.21
N ILE A 53 7.50 -18.41 24.93
CA ILE A 53 6.56 -18.96 23.96
C ILE A 53 6.82 -20.46 23.78
N GLU A 54 8.06 -20.88 23.59
CA GLU A 54 8.44 -22.29 23.49
C GLU A 54 7.98 -23.10 24.70
N THR A 55 8.28 -22.61 25.91
CA THR A 55 7.93 -23.31 27.15
C THR A 55 6.42 -23.52 27.26
N ILE A 56 5.65 -22.49 26.97
CA ILE A 56 4.18 -22.53 27.01
C ILE A 56 3.65 -23.49 25.94
N LEU A 57 4.02 -23.31 24.68
CA LEU A 57 3.45 -24.09 23.57
C LEU A 57 3.85 -25.57 23.63
N LYS A 58 5.08 -25.89 24.06
CA LYS A 58 5.53 -27.27 24.27
C LYS A 58 4.73 -27.92 25.40
N HIS A 59 4.52 -27.21 26.51
CA HIS A 59 3.71 -27.72 27.63
C HIS A 59 2.25 -28.03 27.22
N LEU A 60 1.69 -27.19 26.36
CA LEU A 60 0.32 -27.35 25.86
C LEU A 60 0.18 -28.35 24.70
N GLY A 61 1.30 -28.88 24.20
CA GLY A 61 1.33 -29.79 23.06
C GLY A 61 0.77 -29.18 21.77
N ILE A 62 1.06 -27.89 21.52
CA ILE A 62 0.69 -27.15 20.30
C ILE A 62 1.87 -26.47 19.62
N TRP A 63 3.10 -26.73 20.07
CA TRP A 63 4.32 -26.18 19.47
C TRP A 63 4.40 -26.48 17.97
N GLU A 64 4.26 -27.75 17.60
CA GLU A 64 4.31 -28.22 16.20
C GLU A 64 3.14 -27.72 15.34
N CYS A 65 2.11 -27.11 15.93
CA CYS A 65 1.02 -26.54 15.15
C CYS A 65 1.43 -25.26 14.41
N PHE A 66 2.51 -24.60 14.86
CA PHE A 66 2.97 -23.33 14.30
C PHE A 66 4.18 -23.56 13.39
N SER A 67 4.11 -23.03 12.17
CA SER A 67 5.21 -23.10 11.19
C SER A 67 6.31 -22.07 11.48
N GLU A 68 5.96 -20.96 12.12
CA GLU A 68 6.87 -19.85 12.39
C GLU A 68 6.48 -19.09 13.65
N ILE A 69 7.49 -18.69 14.43
CA ILE A 69 7.32 -17.89 15.65
C ILE A 69 8.28 -16.72 15.59
N ASN A 70 7.72 -15.55 15.39
CA ASN A 70 8.43 -14.29 15.34
C ASN A 70 8.28 -13.59 16.69
N THR A 71 9.35 -13.60 17.48
CA THR A 71 9.41 -12.99 18.82
C THR A 71 10.85 -12.66 19.21
N ASN A 72 11.06 -11.86 20.25
CA ASN A 72 12.41 -11.53 20.73
C ASN A 72 13.22 -12.80 21.08
N PRO A 73 14.45 -12.98 20.58
CA PRO A 73 15.26 -14.15 20.91
C PRO A 73 15.55 -14.19 22.41
N GLY A 74 15.23 -15.31 23.06
CA GLY A 74 15.46 -15.56 24.48
C GLY A 74 16.24 -16.86 24.68
N TYR A 75 17.30 -16.84 25.47
CA TYR A 75 18.10 -18.03 25.81
C TYR A 75 18.59 -17.99 27.26
N VAL A 76 18.82 -19.16 27.85
CA VAL A 76 19.44 -19.28 29.17
C VAL A 76 20.95 -19.38 28.99
N ASN A 77 21.71 -18.50 29.61
CA ASN A 77 23.18 -18.53 29.54
C ASN A 77 23.77 -19.59 30.48
N GLU A 78 25.09 -19.77 30.44
CA GLU A 78 25.83 -20.74 31.28
C GLU A 78 25.66 -20.52 32.79
N GLU A 79 25.31 -19.30 33.21
CA GLU A 79 25.03 -18.94 34.60
C GLU A 79 23.58 -19.26 35.03
N GLY A 80 22.78 -19.89 34.17
CA GLY A 80 21.37 -20.17 34.43
C GLY A 80 20.48 -18.93 34.43
N ARG A 81 20.86 -17.88 33.68
CA ARG A 81 20.09 -16.62 33.58
C ARG A 81 19.47 -16.47 32.20
N LEU A 82 18.19 -16.12 32.17
CA LEU A 82 17.50 -15.81 30.92
C LEU A 82 17.98 -14.47 30.37
N ARG A 83 18.48 -14.49 29.14
CA ARG A 83 18.84 -13.33 28.32
C ARG A 83 17.81 -13.17 27.21
N ILE A 84 17.34 -11.95 27.00
CA ILE A 84 16.44 -11.58 25.91
C ILE A 84 17.16 -10.56 25.05
N LEU A 85 17.23 -10.83 23.76
CA LEU A 85 17.78 -9.96 22.73
C LEU A 85 16.62 -9.28 21.98
N PRO A 86 16.83 -8.08 21.40
CA PRO A 86 15.83 -7.48 20.54
C PRO A 86 15.63 -8.31 19.27
N TYR A 87 14.41 -8.31 18.72
CA TYR A 87 14.13 -8.98 17.45
C TYR A 87 14.82 -8.31 16.25
N HIS A 88 15.02 -6.99 16.33
CA HIS A 88 15.73 -6.20 15.31
C HIS A 88 16.98 -5.51 15.89
N ASP A 89 18.00 -5.30 15.05
CA ASP A 89 19.18 -4.52 15.41
C ASP A 89 18.82 -3.03 15.55
N PHE A 90 19.01 -2.46 16.74
CA PHE A 90 18.74 -1.05 17.05
C PHE A 90 19.55 -0.06 16.18
N ASN A 91 20.61 -0.51 15.51
CA ASN A 91 21.41 0.31 14.60
C ASN A 91 20.81 0.43 13.18
N LYS A 92 19.80 -0.38 12.84
CA LYS A 92 18.99 -0.19 11.64
C LYS A 92 17.78 0.64 12.02
N SER A 93 17.80 1.91 11.59
CA SER A 93 16.76 2.95 11.72
C SER A 93 15.43 2.51 12.36
N SER A 94 15.03 3.21 13.42
CA SER A 94 13.64 3.21 13.89
C SER A 94 12.70 3.54 12.73
N HIS A 95 11.89 2.57 12.29
CA HIS A 95 11.08 2.67 11.07
C HIS A 95 9.79 3.49 11.27
N GLY A 96 9.79 4.50 12.15
CA GLY A 96 8.69 5.45 12.29
C GLY A 96 7.39 4.93 12.93
N CYS A 97 7.27 3.65 13.30
CA CYS A 97 6.07 3.14 13.98
C CYS A 97 5.98 3.63 15.44
N TYR A 98 5.23 4.71 15.69
CA TYR A 98 4.98 5.23 17.04
C TYR A 98 4.16 4.29 17.95
N LEU A 99 3.51 3.28 17.36
CA LEU A 99 2.64 2.32 18.06
C LEU A 99 3.34 1.01 18.44
N CYS A 100 4.54 0.76 17.91
CA CYS A 100 5.24 -0.50 18.08
C CYS A 100 6.24 -0.40 19.24
N PRO A 101 6.36 -1.43 20.11
CA PRO A 101 7.48 -1.50 21.04
C PRO A 101 8.81 -1.44 20.27
N PRO A 102 9.85 -0.78 20.79
CA PRO A 102 11.12 -0.56 20.08
C PRO A 102 11.84 -1.87 19.66
N ASN A 103 11.38 -3.01 20.17
CA ASN A 103 12.06 -4.30 20.02
C ASN A 103 11.37 -5.25 19.02
N MET A 104 10.14 -4.96 18.54
CA MET A 104 9.44 -5.76 17.53
C MET A 104 8.28 -4.99 16.89
N CYS A 105 8.26 -4.89 15.55
CA CYS A 105 7.10 -4.41 14.79
C CYS A 105 6.36 -5.57 14.12
N LYS A 106 5.12 -5.82 14.54
CA LYS A 106 4.32 -6.94 14.03
C LYS A 106 4.01 -6.78 12.53
N THR A 107 3.96 -5.56 12.02
CA THR A 107 3.68 -5.24 10.61
C THR A 107 4.81 -5.66 9.66
N ILE A 108 6.08 -5.52 10.06
CA ILE A 108 7.25 -5.92 9.25
C ILE A 108 7.35 -7.45 9.12
N ILE A 109 6.90 -8.17 10.14
CA ILE A 109 6.97 -9.63 10.21
C ILE A 109 5.89 -10.27 9.32
N VAL A 110 4.76 -9.59 9.13
CA VAL A 110 3.63 -10.07 8.34
C VAL A 110 3.63 -9.45 6.93
N MET A 111 4.80 -9.07 6.39
CA MET A 111 4.86 -8.53 5.03
C MET A 111 4.24 -9.52 4.04
N ALA A 112 3.17 -9.10 3.36
CA ALA A 112 2.40 -9.95 2.45
C ALA A 112 3.15 -10.38 1.18
N GLY A 113 4.38 -9.88 1.00
CA GLY A 113 5.12 -10.00 -0.26
C GLY A 113 4.42 -9.26 -1.41
N ILE A 114 3.50 -8.34 -1.12
CA ILE A 114 2.74 -7.57 -2.11
C ILE A 114 3.16 -6.11 -2.05
N VAL A 115 3.49 -5.55 -3.22
CA VAL A 115 3.64 -4.11 -3.41
C VAL A 115 2.43 -3.62 -4.22
N LEU A 116 1.61 -2.78 -3.60
CA LEU A 116 0.37 -2.26 -4.15
C LEU A 116 0.57 -0.80 -4.52
N ILE A 117 0.49 -0.51 -5.81
CA ILE A 117 0.78 0.81 -6.38
C ILE A 117 -0.50 1.38 -6.92
N PHE A 118 -0.89 2.55 -6.42
CA PHE A 118 -2.09 3.25 -6.84
C PHE A 118 -1.76 4.49 -7.67
N ASP A 119 -2.53 4.73 -8.73
CA ASP A 119 -2.82 6.11 -9.14
C ASP A 119 -3.69 6.81 -8.09
N PHE A 120 -3.82 8.13 -8.18
CA PHE A 120 -4.53 8.92 -7.20
C PHE A 120 -5.86 9.46 -7.72
N ASP A 121 -5.81 10.43 -8.64
CA ASP A 121 -6.98 11.00 -9.32
C ASP A 121 -7.77 9.89 -10.01
N ASP A 122 -9.10 9.95 -9.93
CA ASP A 122 -10.02 8.94 -10.48
C ASP A 122 -9.74 7.46 -10.08
N THR A 123 -8.88 7.23 -9.09
CA THR A 123 -8.51 5.91 -8.58
C THR A 123 -8.73 5.79 -7.07
N ILE A 124 -7.98 6.55 -6.26
CA ILE A 124 -8.22 6.63 -4.81
C ILE A 124 -9.36 7.61 -4.52
N ILE A 125 -9.38 8.74 -5.20
CA ILE A 125 -10.46 9.72 -5.14
C ILE A 125 -11.36 9.57 -6.38
N ASN A 126 -12.61 10.04 -6.28
CA ASN A 126 -13.61 9.86 -7.32
C ASN A 126 -13.67 11.04 -8.31
N CYS A 127 -12.58 11.78 -8.46
CA CYS A 127 -12.45 12.88 -9.40
C CYS A 127 -10.97 13.15 -9.72
N ASP A 128 -10.75 14.03 -10.70
CA ASP A 128 -9.48 14.71 -10.93
C ASP A 128 -9.32 15.88 -9.93
N SER A 129 -8.26 15.85 -9.12
CA SER A 129 -8.03 16.85 -8.07
C SER A 129 -7.71 18.25 -8.59
N ASP A 130 -7.04 18.35 -9.74
CA ASP A 130 -6.71 19.62 -10.39
C ASP A 130 -7.99 20.31 -10.89
N LEU A 131 -8.85 19.57 -11.60
CA LEU A 131 -10.15 20.04 -12.06
C LEU A 131 -11.07 20.38 -10.89
N TRP A 132 -11.08 19.57 -9.83
CA TRP A 132 -11.87 19.83 -8.63
C TRP A 132 -11.52 21.16 -7.97
N VAL A 133 -10.23 21.45 -7.77
CA VAL A 133 -9.78 22.71 -7.17
C VAL A 133 -10.12 23.91 -8.05
N VAL A 134 -9.90 23.78 -9.35
CA VAL A 134 -10.22 24.84 -10.31
C VAL A 134 -11.71 25.16 -10.32
N ASP A 135 -12.57 24.15 -10.32
CA ASP A 135 -14.01 24.33 -10.40
C ASP A 135 -14.60 24.90 -9.11
N GLU A 136 -14.26 24.30 -7.96
CA GLU A 136 -14.77 24.73 -6.66
C GLU A 136 -14.32 26.14 -6.26
N LEU A 137 -13.20 26.62 -6.80
CA LEU A 137 -12.74 28.00 -6.58
C LEU A 137 -13.29 29.00 -7.62
N GLY A 138 -13.99 28.52 -8.66
CA GLY A 138 -14.65 29.34 -9.68
C GLY A 138 -13.77 29.73 -10.87
N PHE A 139 -12.75 28.94 -11.20
CA PHE A 139 -11.74 29.25 -12.22
C PHE A 139 -11.82 28.38 -13.48
N THR A 140 -12.88 27.58 -13.65
CA THR A 140 -13.10 26.70 -14.82
C THR A 140 -12.99 27.44 -16.16
N HIS A 141 -13.50 28.67 -16.25
CA HIS A 141 -13.38 29.47 -17.48
C HIS A 141 -11.92 29.86 -17.78
N SER A 142 -11.13 30.21 -16.76
CA SER A 142 -9.70 30.48 -16.92
C SER A 142 -8.95 29.24 -17.40
N PHE A 143 -9.19 28.10 -16.75
CA PHE A 143 -8.57 26.83 -17.10
C PHE A 143 -8.89 26.40 -18.55
N ASN A 144 -10.15 26.50 -18.96
CA ASN A 144 -10.59 26.13 -20.32
C ASN A 144 -9.93 26.99 -21.41
N ARG A 145 -9.52 28.22 -21.10
CA ARG A 145 -8.75 29.05 -22.04
C ARG A 145 -7.30 28.60 -22.20
N LEU A 146 -6.77 27.83 -21.25
CA LEU A 146 -5.36 27.40 -21.22
C LEU A 146 -5.17 25.96 -21.73
N ILE A 147 -6.20 25.12 -21.69
CA ILE A 147 -6.12 23.68 -21.99
C ILE A 147 -5.50 23.33 -23.36
N SER A 148 -5.69 24.19 -24.36
CA SER A 148 -5.14 24.01 -25.70
C SER A 148 -3.78 24.69 -25.93
N THR A 149 -3.23 25.37 -24.91
CA THR A 149 -2.08 26.26 -25.07
C THR A 149 -0.79 25.71 -24.49
N MET A 150 -0.86 24.80 -23.51
CA MET A 150 0.30 24.24 -22.83
C MET A 150 -0.03 22.90 -22.15
N PRO A 151 0.97 22.10 -21.73
CA PRO A 151 0.75 20.85 -21.00
C PRO A 151 0.07 21.08 -19.64
N LEU A 152 -0.67 20.07 -19.16
CA LEU A 152 -1.50 20.17 -17.93
C LEU A 152 -0.71 20.63 -16.70
N ASN A 153 0.49 20.09 -16.46
CA ASN A 153 1.34 20.51 -15.33
C ASN A 153 1.66 22.03 -15.38
N ASN A 154 1.95 22.57 -16.57
CA ASN A 154 2.17 24.00 -16.76
C ASN A 154 0.89 24.83 -16.59
N ILE A 155 -0.25 24.29 -17.01
CA ILE A 155 -1.55 24.92 -16.76
C ILE A 155 -1.77 25.05 -15.26
N MET A 156 -1.52 23.98 -14.50
CA MET A 156 -1.79 23.99 -13.07
C MET A 156 -0.87 24.92 -12.29
N GLU A 157 0.42 25.02 -12.65
CA GLU A 157 1.30 26.07 -12.11
C GLU A 157 0.75 27.47 -12.41
N ARG A 158 0.26 27.71 -13.64
CA ARG A 158 -0.35 28.99 -14.00
C ARG A 158 -1.66 29.23 -13.26
N MET A 159 -2.49 28.20 -13.05
CA MET A 159 -3.73 28.32 -12.29
C MET A 159 -3.45 28.69 -10.84
N MET A 160 -2.41 28.15 -10.22
CA MET A 160 -2.02 28.56 -8.86
C MET A 160 -1.60 30.03 -8.80
N MET A 161 -0.98 30.56 -9.87
CA MET A 161 -0.73 32.00 -10.00
C MET A 161 -2.04 32.80 -10.13
N GLU A 162 -2.95 32.37 -11.00
CA GLU A 162 -4.23 33.05 -11.22
C GLU A 162 -5.08 33.08 -9.94
N LEU A 163 -5.21 31.94 -9.24
CA LEU A 163 -5.89 31.84 -7.95
C LEU A 163 -5.33 32.84 -6.93
N HIS A 164 -4.01 32.83 -6.73
CA HIS A 164 -3.35 33.71 -5.77
C HIS A 164 -3.54 35.20 -6.11
N SER A 165 -3.39 35.58 -7.39
CA SER A 165 -3.61 36.96 -7.85
C SER A 165 -5.04 37.47 -7.66
N HIS A 166 -6.02 36.56 -7.55
CA HIS A 166 -7.41 36.87 -7.24
C HIS A 166 -7.72 36.73 -5.75
N GLY A 167 -6.70 36.65 -4.89
CA GLY A 167 -6.83 36.65 -3.44
C GLY A 167 -7.22 35.30 -2.83
N LYS A 168 -7.15 34.20 -3.59
CA LYS A 168 -7.33 32.85 -3.03
C LYS A 168 -6.11 32.45 -2.22
N THR A 169 -6.36 31.97 -1.01
CA THR A 169 -5.35 31.55 -0.03
C THR A 169 -5.06 30.06 -0.14
N ILE A 170 -3.99 29.61 0.51
CA ILE A 170 -3.70 28.17 0.65
C ILE A 170 -4.81 27.50 1.46
N GLU A 171 -5.34 28.18 2.47
CA GLU A 171 -6.45 27.70 3.29
C GLU A 171 -7.72 27.45 2.46
N ASP A 172 -8.02 28.30 1.48
CA ASP A 172 -9.13 28.08 0.55
C ASP A 172 -8.94 26.78 -0.25
N ILE A 173 -7.73 26.55 -0.77
CA ILE A 173 -7.38 25.32 -1.50
C ILE A 173 -7.52 24.11 -0.57
N VAL A 174 -7.00 24.18 0.66
CA VAL A 174 -7.11 23.10 1.65
C VAL A 174 -8.58 22.78 1.96
N GLN A 175 -9.43 23.78 2.16
CA GLN A 175 -10.87 23.58 2.42
C GLN A 175 -11.59 22.90 1.25
N VAL A 176 -11.17 23.17 0.01
CA VAL A 176 -11.70 22.50 -1.18
C VAL A 176 -11.24 21.05 -1.23
N LEU A 177 -9.95 20.79 -1.02
CA LEU A 177 -9.36 19.44 -1.02
C LEU A 177 -9.95 18.55 0.09
N GLN A 178 -10.28 19.12 1.25
CA GLN A 178 -10.93 18.38 2.34
C GLN A 178 -12.36 17.92 2.01
N ARG A 179 -12.99 18.52 1.00
CA ARG A 179 -14.35 18.15 0.53
C ARG A 179 -14.32 17.21 -0.68
N ILE A 180 -13.13 16.72 -1.08
CA ILE A 180 -12.98 15.95 -2.31
C ILE A 180 -13.83 14.66 -2.27
N PRO A 181 -14.54 14.31 -3.36
CA PRO A 181 -15.37 13.12 -3.38
C PRO A 181 -14.52 11.85 -3.34
N ILE A 182 -14.90 10.91 -2.47
CA ILE A 182 -14.28 9.60 -2.35
C ILE A 182 -15.35 8.54 -2.12
N HIS A 183 -15.18 7.36 -2.72
CA HIS A 183 -16.09 6.25 -2.47
C HIS A 183 -15.90 5.71 -1.03
N PRO A 184 -16.98 5.49 -0.24
CA PRO A 184 -16.88 5.10 1.17
C PRO A 184 -16.09 3.82 1.47
N ARG A 185 -15.93 2.95 0.46
CA ARG A 185 -15.21 1.67 0.57
C ARG A 185 -13.70 1.76 0.34
N ILE A 186 -13.18 2.85 -0.24
CA ILE A 186 -11.75 2.99 -0.54
C ILE A 186 -10.90 3.09 0.73
N ILE A 187 -11.30 3.93 1.70
CA ILE A 187 -10.55 4.11 2.96
C ILE A 187 -10.46 2.79 3.74
N PRO A 188 -11.57 2.03 3.98
CA PRO A 188 -11.50 0.70 4.55
C PRO A 188 -10.58 -0.26 3.77
N ALA A 189 -10.65 -0.28 2.44
CA ALA A 189 -9.83 -1.16 1.61
C ALA A 189 -8.33 -0.88 1.76
N ILE A 190 -7.92 0.40 1.70
CA ILE A 190 -6.53 0.83 1.90
C ILE A 190 -6.03 0.42 3.29
N LYS A 191 -6.82 0.71 4.34
CA LYS A 191 -6.45 0.34 5.72
C LYS A 191 -6.36 -1.17 5.91
N ALA A 192 -7.24 -1.94 5.28
CA ALA A 192 -7.22 -3.40 5.33
C ALA A 192 -5.99 -3.97 4.61
N ALA A 193 -5.68 -3.49 3.40
CA ALA A 193 -4.47 -3.90 2.67
C ALA A 193 -3.19 -3.59 3.46
N HIS A 194 -3.10 -2.39 4.04
CA HIS A 194 -1.99 -2.00 4.91
C HIS A 194 -1.90 -2.89 6.16
N ALA A 195 -3.03 -3.19 6.82
CA ALA A 195 -3.07 -4.07 7.99
C ALA A 195 -2.69 -5.53 7.68
N LEU A 196 -2.91 -5.97 6.43
CA LEU A 196 -2.46 -7.26 5.92
C LEU A 196 -0.96 -7.29 5.54
N GLY A 197 -0.24 -6.19 5.77
CA GLY A 197 1.20 -6.11 5.52
C GLY A 197 1.57 -5.91 4.05
N CYS A 198 0.65 -5.41 3.22
CA CYS A 198 0.99 -4.93 1.88
C CYS A 198 1.83 -3.64 1.98
N ASP A 199 2.78 -3.47 1.06
CA ASP A 199 3.53 -2.24 0.88
C ASP A 199 2.78 -1.33 -0.10
N LEU A 200 2.10 -0.30 0.42
CA LEU A 200 1.27 0.60 -0.39
C LEU A 200 2.10 1.81 -0.84
N ARG A 201 2.02 2.12 -2.13
CA ARG A 201 2.71 3.26 -2.76
C ARG A 201 1.78 4.00 -3.71
N ILE A 202 2.10 5.27 -3.98
CA ILE A 202 1.37 6.09 -4.96
C ILE A 202 2.32 6.50 -6.09
N VAL A 203 1.82 6.41 -7.33
CA VAL A 203 2.46 6.96 -8.53
C VAL A 203 1.40 7.73 -9.30
N SER A 204 1.38 9.06 -9.15
CA SER A 204 0.32 9.91 -9.67
C SER A 204 0.85 11.18 -10.32
N ASP A 205 0.20 11.60 -11.41
CA ASP A 205 0.53 12.83 -12.13
C ASP A 205 -0.09 14.10 -11.51
N ALA A 206 -0.71 13.99 -10.33
CA ALA A 206 -1.15 15.12 -9.50
C ALA A 206 0.06 15.89 -8.94
N ASN A 207 -0.03 16.40 -7.70
CA ASN A 207 1.10 17.03 -7.01
C ASN A 207 1.18 16.70 -5.51
N THR A 208 2.37 16.84 -4.92
CA THR A 208 2.61 16.46 -3.51
C THR A 208 1.71 17.22 -2.53
N PHE A 209 1.45 18.51 -2.76
CA PHE A 209 0.64 19.32 -1.85
C PHE A 209 -0.81 18.83 -1.80
N PHE A 210 -1.41 18.50 -2.95
CA PHE A 210 -2.78 17.98 -3.02
C PHE A 210 -2.89 16.60 -2.38
N ILE A 211 -2.03 15.67 -2.82
CA ILE A 211 -2.05 14.29 -2.31
C ILE A 211 -1.85 14.28 -0.79
N GLU A 212 -0.85 15.00 -0.28
CA GLU A 212 -0.57 15.05 1.16
C GLU A 212 -1.73 15.64 1.96
N THR A 213 -2.32 16.74 1.49
CA THR A 213 -3.46 17.38 2.16
C THR A 213 -4.66 16.42 2.25
N ILE A 214 -4.99 15.75 1.15
CA ILE A 214 -6.12 14.82 1.08
C ILE A 214 -5.85 13.60 1.96
N LEU A 215 -4.71 12.92 1.80
CA LEU A 215 -4.39 11.71 2.55
C LEU A 215 -4.32 11.94 4.06
N LYS A 216 -3.82 13.11 4.50
CA LYS A 216 -3.82 13.51 5.92
C LYS A 216 -5.24 13.75 6.42
N HIS A 217 -6.07 14.45 5.66
CA HIS A 217 -7.47 14.67 6.02
C HIS A 217 -8.25 13.34 6.14
N LEU A 218 -8.01 12.39 5.24
CA LEU A 218 -8.64 11.07 5.23
C LEU A 218 -8.05 10.10 6.28
N GLY A 219 -6.96 10.47 6.96
CA GLY A 219 -6.32 9.62 7.96
C GLY A 219 -5.73 8.33 7.40
N ILE A 220 -5.18 8.39 6.18
CA ILE A 220 -4.53 7.26 5.48
C ILE A 220 -3.11 7.60 4.97
N TRP A 221 -2.59 8.79 5.28
CA TRP A 221 -1.22 9.19 4.92
C TRP A 221 -0.17 8.15 5.35
N GLU A 222 -0.22 7.71 6.60
CA GLU A 222 0.73 6.73 7.16
C GLU A 222 0.58 5.31 6.58
N CYS A 223 -0.43 5.04 5.75
CA CYS A 223 -0.57 3.75 5.08
C CYS A 223 0.40 3.61 3.90
N PHE A 224 0.91 4.72 3.35
CA PHE A 224 1.75 4.72 2.16
C PHE A 224 3.22 4.89 2.52
N SER A 225 4.06 3.96 2.05
CA SER A 225 5.50 3.98 2.31
C SER A 225 6.26 4.91 1.35
N GLU A 226 5.69 5.17 0.16
CA GLU A 226 6.31 5.97 -0.88
C GLU A 226 5.25 6.65 -1.76
N ILE A 227 5.45 7.92 -2.08
CA ILE A 227 4.60 8.71 -2.97
C ILE A 227 5.49 9.36 -4.02
N ASN A 228 5.19 9.09 -5.29
CA ASN A 228 5.85 9.67 -6.45
C ASN A 228 4.85 10.50 -7.23
N THR A 229 5.10 11.80 -7.30
CA THR A 229 4.22 12.75 -7.97
C THR A 229 4.99 14.05 -8.26
N ASN A 230 4.38 14.96 -9.02
CA ASN A 230 4.98 16.26 -9.31
C ASN A 230 5.18 17.06 -8.00
N PRO A 231 6.36 17.65 -7.76
CA PRO A 231 6.57 18.44 -6.55
C PRO A 231 5.63 19.65 -6.47
N GLY A 232 4.98 19.82 -5.33
CA GLY A 232 4.10 20.94 -5.00
C GLY A 232 4.52 21.56 -3.66
N CYS A 233 4.82 22.85 -3.61
CA CYS A 233 5.18 23.53 -2.36
C CYS A 233 4.67 24.98 -2.31
N VAL A 234 4.39 25.47 -1.10
CA VAL A 234 4.01 26.88 -0.90
C VAL A 234 5.28 27.72 -0.84
N ASN A 235 5.35 28.78 -1.65
CA ASN A 235 6.48 29.71 -1.65
C ASN A 235 6.37 30.77 -0.53
N GLU A 236 7.38 31.62 -0.40
CA GLU A 236 7.43 32.71 0.60
C GLU A 236 6.29 33.74 0.47
N GLU A 237 5.66 33.81 -0.71
CA GLU A 237 4.52 34.71 -1.00
C GLU A 237 3.17 34.08 -0.60
N GLY A 238 3.15 32.84 -0.10
CA GLY A 238 1.92 32.12 0.22
C GLY A 238 1.19 31.57 -1.03
N ARG A 239 1.90 31.39 -2.15
CA ARG A 239 1.37 30.79 -3.38
C ARG A 239 1.85 29.34 -3.52
N LEU A 240 0.95 28.44 -3.91
CA LEU A 240 1.31 27.08 -4.29
C LEU A 240 2.07 27.08 -5.62
N ARG A 241 3.21 26.40 -5.63
CA ARG A 241 4.06 26.18 -6.81
C ARG A 241 4.02 24.70 -7.17
N ILE A 242 3.83 24.41 -8.45
CA ILE A 242 3.82 23.05 -8.99
C ILE A 242 4.99 22.93 -9.98
N PHE A 243 5.76 21.85 -9.84
CA PHE A 243 6.93 21.57 -10.64
C PHE A 243 6.81 20.20 -11.29
N PRO A 244 7.39 19.98 -12.47
CA PRO A 244 7.41 18.66 -13.10
C PRO A 244 8.29 17.68 -12.29
N TYR A 245 7.89 16.41 -12.24
CA TYR A 245 8.69 15.35 -11.61
C TYR A 245 10.04 15.14 -12.33
N HIS A 246 10.02 15.13 -13.66
CA HIS A 246 11.21 15.12 -14.49
C HIS A 246 11.75 16.55 -14.65
N ASP A 247 13.06 16.70 -14.45
CA ASP A 247 13.77 17.94 -14.72
C ASP A 247 13.72 18.27 -16.22
N LEU A 248 12.96 19.30 -16.58
CA LEU A 248 12.78 19.73 -17.97
C LEU A 248 14.05 20.29 -18.61
N ASN A 249 15.11 20.56 -17.83
CA ASN A 249 16.41 20.96 -18.37
C ASN A 249 17.25 19.76 -18.84
N LYS A 250 16.80 18.53 -18.54
CA LYS A 250 17.45 17.30 -19.00
C LYS A 250 16.82 16.79 -20.28
N ALA A 251 17.51 15.84 -20.92
CA ALA A 251 16.96 15.16 -22.08
C ALA A 251 15.58 14.54 -21.72
N PRO A 252 14.60 14.60 -22.63
CA PRO A 252 13.33 13.92 -22.45
C PRO A 252 13.56 12.45 -22.09
N HIS A 253 12.69 11.92 -21.24
CA HIS A 253 12.82 10.56 -20.72
C HIS A 253 12.59 9.45 -21.77
N GLY A 254 12.30 9.82 -23.03
CA GLY A 254 12.26 8.91 -24.17
C GLY A 254 11.06 7.96 -24.22
N CYS A 255 10.01 8.22 -23.44
CA CYS A 255 8.77 7.45 -23.49
C CYS A 255 7.71 8.20 -24.31
N ASP A 256 7.15 7.53 -25.31
CA ASP A 256 6.11 8.09 -26.16
C ASP A 256 4.69 7.93 -25.57
N LEU A 257 4.56 7.32 -24.39
CA LEU A 257 3.28 7.04 -23.72
C LEU A 257 2.95 8.03 -22.59
N CYS A 258 3.94 8.77 -22.09
CA CYS A 258 3.80 9.60 -20.90
C CYS A 258 4.00 11.08 -21.24
N PRO A 259 3.36 11.99 -20.50
CA PRO A 259 3.61 13.41 -20.64
C PRO A 259 5.04 13.74 -20.19
N SER A 260 5.58 14.86 -20.69
CA SER A 260 7.00 15.23 -20.48
C SER A 260 7.37 15.41 -19.01
N ASN A 261 6.42 15.81 -18.16
CA ASN A 261 6.65 16.09 -16.75
C ASN A 261 6.83 14.82 -15.90
N MET A 262 6.20 13.69 -16.24
CA MET A 262 6.28 12.50 -15.39
C MET A 262 6.01 11.20 -16.17
N CYS A 263 6.94 10.25 -16.08
CA CYS A 263 6.77 8.90 -16.63
C CYS A 263 6.54 7.87 -15.51
N LYS A 264 5.27 7.47 -15.35
CA LYS A 264 4.89 6.45 -14.37
C LYS A 264 5.59 5.10 -14.62
N GLY A 265 5.87 4.75 -15.88
CA GLY A 265 6.59 3.51 -16.23
C GLY A 265 8.04 3.47 -15.77
N LEU A 266 8.79 4.58 -15.88
CA LEU A 266 10.17 4.64 -15.35
C LEU A 266 10.19 4.60 -13.82
N ILE A 267 9.19 5.21 -13.18
CA ILE A 267 9.01 5.14 -11.73
C ILE A 267 8.72 3.71 -11.30
N MET A 268 7.85 3.01 -12.02
CA MET A 268 7.56 1.58 -11.80
C MET A 268 8.83 0.72 -11.90
N GLU A 269 9.66 0.91 -12.93
CA GLU A 269 10.94 0.20 -13.06
C GLU A 269 11.90 0.52 -11.90
N ARG A 270 11.99 1.78 -11.47
CA ARG A 270 12.79 2.15 -10.30
C ARG A 270 12.30 1.45 -9.04
N ILE A 271 10.98 1.41 -8.82
CA ILE A 271 10.36 0.72 -7.68
C ILE A 271 10.72 -0.77 -7.74
N GLN A 272 10.56 -1.43 -8.89
CA GLN A 272 10.93 -2.83 -9.07
C GLN A 272 12.42 -3.09 -8.80
N ASN A 273 13.31 -2.22 -9.27
CA ASN A 273 14.75 -2.33 -9.08
C ASN A 273 15.21 -2.04 -7.64
N SER A 274 14.37 -1.38 -6.83
CA SER A 274 14.67 -1.10 -5.41
C SER A 274 14.49 -2.32 -4.51
N ILE A 275 13.85 -3.40 -5.02
CA ILE A 275 13.60 -4.62 -4.27
C ILE A 275 14.83 -5.52 -4.31
N SER A 276 15.25 -6.02 -3.15
CA SER A 276 16.46 -6.84 -3.01
C SER A 276 16.44 -8.07 -3.93
N PRO A 277 17.55 -8.40 -4.61
CA PRO A 277 17.66 -9.63 -5.39
C PRO A 277 17.35 -10.87 -4.52
N GLY A 278 16.28 -11.59 -4.87
CA GLY A 278 15.81 -12.78 -4.13
C GLY A 278 14.49 -12.57 -3.37
N GLU A 279 14.03 -11.33 -3.19
CA GLU A 279 12.68 -11.07 -2.68
C GLU A 279 11.65 -11.24 -3.82
N ASN A 280 10.89 -12.33 -3.79
CA ASN A 280 9.80 -12.53 -4.74
C ASN A 280 8.58 -11.72 -4.30
N LYS A 281 8.54 -10.44 -4.68
CA LYS A 281 7.36 -9.58 -4.49
C LYS A 281 6.42 -9.69 -5.68
N LYS A 282 5.12 -9.71 -5.38
CA LYS A 282 4.03 -9.58 -6.34
C LYS A 282 3.60 -8.12 -6.43
N PHE A 283 3.54 -7.59 -7.65
CA PHE A 283 3.04 -6.24 -7.87
C PHE A 283 1.57 -6.23 -8.24
N ILE A 284 0.85 -5.28 -7.67
CA ILE A 284 -0.52 -4.94 -8.07
C ILE A 284 -0.52 -3.45 -8.41
N TYR A 285 -0.78 -3.10 -9.67
CA TYR A 285 -0.94 -1.70 -10.09
C TYR A 285 -2.42 -1.39 -10.28
N VAL A 286 -2.93 -0.33 -9.67
CA VAL A 286 -4.33 0.11 -9.75
C VAL A 286 -4.38 1.50 -10.34
N GLY A 287 -5.17 1.71 -11.39
CA GLY A 287 -5.25 3.02 -12.06
C GLY A 287 -6.40 3.11 -13.06
N ASP A 288 -6.60 4.30 -13.62
CA ASP A 288 -7.68 4.63 -14.55
C ASP A 288 -7.17 5.38 -15.80
N GLY A 289 -6.16 6.22 -15.65
CA GLY A 289 -5.76 7.21 -16.64
C GLY A 289 -4.88 6.66 -17.77
N GLY A 290 -4.78 7.39 -18.89
CA GLY A 290 -3.97 6.95 -20.04
C GLY A 290 -2.49 6.73 -19.69
N GLY A 291 -1.97 7.53 -18.75
CA GLY A 291 -0.61 7.42 -18.23
C GLY A 291 -0.31 6.11 -17.48
N ASP A 292 -1.34 5.39 -17.03
CA ASP A 292 -1.22 4.11 -16.32
C ASP A 292 -0.99 2.92 -17.26
N TYR A 293 -1.15 3.12 -18.58
CA TYR A 293 -0.81 2.10 -19.55
C TYR A 293 0.70 1.81 -19.58
N CYS A 294 1.53 2.83 -19.38
CA CYS A 294 2.99 2.69 -19.37
C CYS A 294 3.50 1.77 -18.24
N PRO A 295 3.16 1.97 -16.95
CA PRO A 295 3.55 1.04 -15.89
C PRO A 295 2.90 -0.34 -16.05
N SER A 296 1.71 -0.46 -16.64
CA SER A 296 1.07 -1.75 -16.94
C SER A 296 1.92 -2.63 -17.87
N LEU A 297 2.67 -2.03 -18.80
CA LEU A 297 3.61 -2.75 -19.69
C LEU A 297 4.90 -3.21 -18.98
N LYS A 298 5.19 -2.69 -17.79
CA LYS A 298 6.39 -3.02 -17.00
C LYS A 298 6.17 -4.18 -16.03
N LEU A 299 4.92 -4.56 -15.80
CA LEU A 299 4.58 -5.70 -14.97
C LEU A 299 4.98 -7.01 -15.65
N LYS A 300 5.43 -7.99 -14.86
CA LYS A 300 5.85 -9.32 -15.33
C LYS A 300 4.72 -10.34 -15.18
N GLU A 301 4.97 -11.54 -15.70
CA GLU A 301 4.09 -12.68 -15.47
C GLU A 301 3.91 -12.92 -13.96
N GLY A 302 2.66 -13.12 -13.54
CA GLY A 302 2.28 -13.30 -12.12
C GLY A 302 2.01 -12.01 -11.35
N ASP A 303 2.35 -10.84 -11.89
CA ASP A 303 1.87 -9.55 -11.38
C ASP A 303 0.43 -9.27 -11.83
N ILE A 304 -0.19 -8.23 -11.28
CA ILE A 304 -1.58 -7.85 -11.56
C ILE A 304 -1.67 -6.36 -11.93
N VAL A 305 -2.51 -6.07 -12.92
CA VAL A 305 -3.01 -4.73 -13.20
C VAL A 305 -4.52 -4.69 -12.96
N MET A 306 -4.98 -3.64 -12.28
CA MET A 306 -6.38 -3.37 -11.96
C MET A 306 -6.85 -2.09 -12.65
N PRO A 307 -7.22 -2.14 -13.95
CA PRO A 307 -7.67 -0.98 -14.68
C PRO A 307 -9.14 -0.64 -14.35
N ARG A 308 -9.43 0.65 -14.12
CA ARG A 308 -10.81 1.13 -13.95
C ARG A 308 -11.58 1.01 -15.27
N LYS A 309 -12.70 0.28 -15.26
CA LYS A 309 -13.53 0.03 -16.45
C LYS A 309 -14.03 1.33 -17.07
N ASN A 310 -14.03 1.37 -18.39
CA ASN A 310 -14.45 2.52 -19.20
C ASN A 310 -13.56 3.76 -19.09
N PHE A 311 -12.45 3.72 -18.35
CA PHE A 311 -11.44 4.77 -18.31
C PHE A 311 -10.32 4.51 -19.34
N PRO A 312 -9.48 5.52 -19.66
CA PRO A 312 -8.48 5.40 -20.73
C PRO A 312 -7.54 4.18 -20.63
N VAL A 313 -7.07 3.82 -19.43
CA VAL A 313 -6.17 2.66 -19.25
C VAL A 313 -6.86 1.35 -19.66
N TRP A 314 -8.12 1.18 -19.28
CA TRP A 314 -8.90 -0.02 -19.62
C TRP A 314 -9.11 -0.13 -21.12
N ASN A 315 -9.38 0.99 -21.79
CA ASN A 315 -9.51 1.04 -23.24
C ASN A 315 -8.20 0.66 -23.97
N LEU A 316 -7.05 1.14 -23.48
CA LEU A 316 -5.74 0.84 -24.07
C LEU A 316 -5.36 -0.64 -23.85
N ILE A 317 -5.51 -1.14 -22.62
CA ILE A 317 -5.28 -2.55 -22.29
C ILE A 317 -6.20 -3.47 -23.10
N SER A 318 -7.46 -3.10 -23.27
CA SER A 318 -8.42 -3.92 -24.04
C SER A 318 -8.04 -4.03 -25.51
N LYS A 319 -7.51 -2.95 -26.11
CA LYS A 319 -7.05 -2.92 -27.51
C LYS A 319 -5.76 -3.71 -27.73
N GLU A 320 -4.82 -3.62 -26.79
CA GLU A 320 -3.48 -4.21 -26.92
C GLU A 320 -3.20 -5.28 -25.85
N ARG A 321 -4.21 -6.08 -25.48
CA ARG A 321 -4.14 -7.03 -24.35
C ARG A 321 -2.93 -7.98 -24.42
N PHE A 322 -2.53 -8.38 -25.62
CA PHE A 322 -1.38 -9.26 -25.86
C PHE A 322 -0.02 -8.66 -25.44
N ARG A 323 0.05 -7.34 -25.22
CA ARG A 323 1.27 -6.65 -24.71
C ARG A 323 1.36 -6.67 -23.19
N ILE A 324 0.26 -6.95 -22.49
CA ILE A 324 0.20 -6.99 -21.03
C ILE A 324 0.52 -8.42 -20.57
N LYS A 325 1.64 -8.57 -19.85
CA LYS A 325 2.07 -9.86 -19.25
C LYS A 325 1.39 -10.13 -17.90
N ALA A 326 0.93 -9.08 -17.22
CA ALA A 326 0.24 -9.20 -15.95
C ALA A 326 -1.18 -9.75 -16.11
N GLN A 327 -1.71 -10.31 -15.03
CA GLN A 327 -3.13 -10.62 -14.94
C GLN A 327 -3.95 -9.33 -14.87
N ILE A 328 -5.08 -9.28 -15.56
CA ILE A 328 -5.92 -8.09 -15.66
C ILE A 328 -7.19 -8.30 -14.84
N HIS A 329 -7.39 -7.48 -13.80
CA HIS A 329 -8.53 -7.51 -12.88
C HIS A 329 -9.21 -6.15 -12.80
N GLU A 330 -10.13 -5.93 -13.73
CA GLU A 330 -10.88 -4.69 -13.91
C GLU A 330 -11.90 -4.42 -12.79
N TRP A 331 -12.19 -3.13 -12.53
CA TRP A 331 -13.13 -2.67 -11.49
C TRP A 331 -13.93 -1.44 -11.96
N ASN A 332 -15.18 -1.24 -11.50
CA ASN A 332 -16.01 -0.10 -11.88
C ASN A 332 -16.03 1.04 -10.84
N ASP A 333 -16.18 0.69 -9.56
CA ASP A 333 -16.32 1.62 -8.45
C ASP A 333 -15.53 1.16 -7.21
N GLY A 334 -15.61 1.92 -6.12
CA GLY A 334 -14.86 1.61 -4.91
C GLY A 334 -15.33 0.34 -4.17
N GLU A 335 -16.55 -0.15 -4.42
CA GLU A 335 -17.00 -1.43 -3.85
C GLU A 335 -16.37 -2.60 -4.62
N GLU A 336 -16.39 -2.57 -5.96
CA GLU A 336 -15.73 -3.60 -6.77
C GLU A 336 -14.22 -3.56 -6.59
N LEU A 337 -13.60 -2.35 -6.49
CA LEU A 337 -12.18 -2.21 -6.20
C LEU A 337 -11.81 -2.94 -4.90
N GLU A 338 -12.55 -2.69 -3.82
CA GLU A 338 -12.30 -3.37 -2.55
C GLU A 338 -12.45 -4.89 -2.67
N GLN A 339 -13.55 -5.37 -3.27
CA GLN A 339 -13.81 -6.80 -3.41
C GLN A 339 -12.70 -7.52 -4.19
N VAL A 340 -12.32 -6.96 -5.35
CA VAL A 340 -11.27 -7.50 -6.21
C VAL A 340 -9.92 -7.45 -5.50
N LEU A 341 -9.56 -6.29 -4.91
CA LEU A 341 -8.30 -6.12 -4.22
C LEU A 341 -8.14 -7.11 -3.05
N MET A 342 -9.17 -7.22 -2.20
CA MET A 342 -9.15 -8.13 -1.06
C MET A 342 -9.10 -9.60 -1.49
N HIS A 343 -9.79 -9.97 -2.57
CA HIS A 343 -9.70 -11.31 -3.12
C HIS A 343 -8.28 -11.63 -3.60
N LEU A 344 -7.62 -10.71 -4.31
CA LEU A 344 -6.26 -10.89 -4.82
C LEU A 344 -5.23 -10.97 -3.69
N ILE A 345 -5.34 -10.11 -2.68
CA ILE A 345 -4.46 -10.14 -1.50
C ILE A 345 -4.61 -11.47 -0.77
N ASN A 346 -5.85 -11.89 -0.47
CA ASN A 346 -6.10 -13.13 0.27
C ASN A 346 -5.69 -14.38 -0.51
N THR A 347 -5.89 -14.41 -1.83
CA THR A 347 -5.48 -15.55 -2.66
C THR A 347 -3.96 -15.67 -2.72
N ASN A 348 -3.24 -14.54 -2.69
CA ASN A 348 -1.78 -14.55 -2.64
C ASN A 348 -1.24 -14.97 -1.26
N LEU A 349 -1.91 -14.55 -0.18
CA LEU A 349 -1.52 -14.90 1.19
C LEU A 349 -1.89 -16.36 1.55
N PHE A 350 -2.99 -16.88 1.02
CA PHE A 350 -3.54 -18.19 1.37
C PHE A 350 -3.89 -19.02 0.11
N PRO A 351 -2.87 -19.46 -0.66
CA PRO A 351 -3.09 -20.27 -1.85
C PRO A 351 -3.70 -21.64 -1.45
N GLY A 352 -5.01 -21.80 -1.67
CA GLY A 352 -5.74 -23.05 -1.39
C GLY A 352 -7.10 -22.90 -0.70
N ASN A 353 -7.42 -21.72 -0.14
CA ASN A 353 -8.65 -21.53 0.66
C ASN A 353 -9.82 -20.86 -0.07
N PHE A 354 -9.66 -20.45 -1.34
CA PHE A 354 -10.71 -19.75 -2.09
C PHE A 354 -10.97 -20.43 -3.45
N PRO A 355 -12.20 -20.86 -3.74
CA PRO A 355 -12.55 -21.32 -5.08
C PRO A 355 -12.49 -20.15 -6.07
N ASN A 356 -11.75 -20.34 -7.17
CA ASN A 356 -11.64 -19.40 -8.29
C ASN A 356 -13.01 -19.20 -8.96
N HIS A 357 -13.84 -18.27 -8.47
CA HIS A 357 -15.15 -17.98 -9.05
C HIS A 357 -15.22 -16.70 -9.91
N PHE A 358 -14.10 -15.99 -10.11
CA PHE A 358 -14.04 -14.90 -11.09
C PHE A 358 -13.42 -15.40 -12.40
N THR A 359 -14.18 -16.18 -13.16
CA THR A 359 -13.87 -16.43 -14.57
C THR A 359 -14.27 -15.21 -15.39
N SER A 360 -13.29 -14.63 -16.09
CA SER A 360 -13.43 -13.72 -17.23
C SER A 360 -14.76 -13.91 -17.97
N SER A 361 -15.61 -12.87 -17.97
CA SER A 361 -16.75 -12.83 -18.88
C SER A 361 -16.22 -12.92 -20.31
N ALA A 362 -16.58 -13.99 -21.01
CA ALA A 362 -16.29 -14.15 -22.42
C ALA A 362 -16.96 -13.01 -23.21
N SER A 363 -16.20 -12.42 -24.14
CA SER A 363 -16.66 -11.37 -25.04
C SER A 363 -17.92 -11.80 -25.80
N PRO A 364 -18.96 -10.96 -25.90
CA PRO A 364 -20.10 -11.26 -26.75
C PRO A 364 -19.64 -11.19 -28.23
N THR A 365 -19.77 -12.31 -28.93
CA THR A 365 -19.72 -12.37 -30.40
C THR A 365 -20.75 -11.41 -30.97
N ILE A 366 -20.28 -10.33 -31.60
CA ILE A 366 -21.11 -9.44 -32.41
C ILE A 366 -21.38 -10.17 -33.73
N THR A 367 -22.59 -10.71 -33.87
CA THR A 367 -23.17 -11.03 -35.17
C THR A 367 -23.68 -9.72 -35.81
N PRO A 368 -23.34 -9.43 -37.08
CA PRO A 368 -23.92 -8.27 -37.76
C PRO A 368 -25.37 -8.58 -38.14
N PRO A 369 -26.34 -7.68 -37.89
CA PRO A 369 -27.66 -7.84 -38.47
C PRO A 369 -27.60 -7.47 -39.96
N TYR A 370 -28.31 -8.29 -40.71
CA TYR A 370 -28.64 -8.13 -42.12
C TYR A 370 -29.30 -6.77 -42.41
N LEU A 371 -28.98 -6.29 -43.63
CA LEU A 371 -29.56 -5.18 -44.42
C LEU A 371 -29.15 -3.74 -44.06
#